data_AF-A0AA43HUK6-F1
#
_entry.id   AF-A0AA43HUK6-F1
#
_cell.length_a   1.000
_cell.length_b   1.000
_cell.length_c   1.000
_cell.angle_alpha   90.00
_cell.angle_beta   90.00
_cell.angle_gamma   90.00
#
_symmetry.space_group_name_H-M   'P 1'
#
loop_
_entity.id
_entity.type
_entity.pdbx_description
1 polymer ?
#
loop_
_entity_poly.entity_id
_entity_poly.type
_entity_poly.pdbx_seq_one_letter_code
_entity_poly.pdbx_strand_id
1 'polypeptide(L)'
;MENIDLGKISEDRLFLNNTKEEIRHWCQHLKYFYFMRARGGHNCEGDSFCAYFRYETREDLVDKLALIGVTINKLEDGFIAFDPLESYSIDDLDKLKITIPHFSDLEQPQYVEVFGQKAHIWVMNNRFEISISGAKDGQTYKVSESDFNTCLALEKEFDKLGWPLILDKEIENQSHCISRKKYPELF
;
A
#
# COMPACT_ATOMS: atom_id res chain seq x y z
N MET A 1 22.59 -16.69 -21.72
CA MET A 1 21.64 -15.83 -20.98
C MET A 1 20.80 -16.76 -20.13
N GLU A 2 21.07 -16.82 -18.83
CA GLU A 2 20.18 -17.53 -17.90
C GLU A 2 18.84 -16.81 -17.90
N ASN A 3 17.76 -17.54 -18.20
CA ASN A 3 16.41 -17.09 -17.93
C ASN A 3 16.28 -17.01 -16.40
N ILE A 4 16.47 -15.82 -15.85
CA ILE A 4 16.09 -15.54 -14.47
C ILE A 4 14.57 -15.67 -14.47
N ASP A 5 14.06 -16.76 -13.88
CA ASP A 5 12.63 -16.86 -13.58
C ASP A 5 12.30 -15.77 -12.54
N LEU A 6 11.72 -14.68 -13.02
CA LEU A 6 11.34 -13.53 -12.20
C LEU A 6 10.08 -13.81 -11.35
N GLY A 7 9.57 -15.05 -11.37
CA GLY A 7 8.35 -15.44 -10.66
C GLY A 7 7.13 -14.71 -11.20
N LYS A 8 7.01 -14.60 -12.54
CA LYS A 8 5.88 -13.90 -13.17
C LYS A 8 4.57 -14.64 -12.88
N ILE A 9 3.54 -13.89 -12.53
CA ILE A 9 2.15 -14.33 -12.55
C ILE A 9 1.74 -14.68 -13.99
N SER A 10 0.99 -15.77 -14.19
CA SER A 10 0.44 -16.17 -15.48
C SER A 10 -0.49 -15.10 -16.06
N GLU A 11 -0.55 -14.98 -17.40
CA GLU A 11 -1.40 -13.98 -18.05
C GLU A 11 -2.88 -14.14 -17.68
N ASP A 12 -3.42 -15.37 -17.68
CA ASP A 12 -4.81 -15.65 -17.28
C ASP A 12 -5.15 -15.09 -15.89
N ARG A 13 -4.18 -15.16 -14.97
CA ARG A 13 -4.37 -14.66 -13.61
C ARG A 13 -4.15 -13.15 -13.54
N LEU A 14 -3.16 -12.62 -14.26
CA LEU A 14 -2.85 -11.19 -14.30
C LEU A 14 -4.04 -10.37 -14.84
N PHE A 15 -4.67 -10.87 -15.90
CA PHE A 15 -5.78 -10.17 -16.59
C PHE A 15 -7.18 -10.64 -16.17
N LEU A 16 -7.29 -11.34 -15.03
CA LEU A 16 -8.56 -11.90 -14.57
C LEU A 16 -9.61 -10.81 -14.28
N ASN A 17 -9.19 -9.73 -13.63
CA ASN A 17 -10.08 -8.66 -13.19
C ASN A 17 -10.05 -7.44 -14.12
N ASN A 18 -8.91 -7.22 -14.79
CA ASN A 18 -8.66 -6.05 -15.62
C ASN A 18 -8.03 -6.49 -16.94
N THR A 19 -8.42 -5.83 -18.01
CA THR A 19 -7.89 -6.07 -19.35
C THR A 19 -6.42 -5.71 -19.44
N LYS A 20 -5.73 -6.25 -20.46
CA LYS A 20 -4.33 -5.94 -20.73
C LYS A 20 -4.15 -4.46 -21.08
N GLU A 21 -5.11 -3.88 -21.78
CA GLU A 21 -5.14 -2.48 -22.19
C GLU A 21 -5.28 -1.55 -20.97
N GLU A 22 -6.16 -1.87 -20.02
CA GLU A 22 -6.30 -1.11 -18.76
C GLU A 22 -5.01 -1.15 -17.94
N ILE A 23 -4.46 -2.34 -17.69
CA ILE A 23 -3.23 -2.48 -16.90
C ILE A 23 -2.07 -1.75 -17.58
N ARG A 24 -1.93 -1.89 -18.90
CA ARG A 24 -0.92 -1.17 -19.68
C ARG A 24 -1.11 0.34 -19.56
N HIS A 25 -2.34 0.82 -19.68
CA HIS A 25 -2.65 2.24 -19.52
C HIS A 25 -2.18 2.76 -18.17
N TRP A 26 -2.50 2.08 -17.07
CA TRP A 26 -2.08 2.51 -15.73
C TRP A 26 -0.56 2.47 -15.54
N CYS A 27 0.08 1.36 -15.93
CA CYS A 27 1.53 1.19 -15.83
C CYS A 27 2.33 2.26 -16.59
N GLN A 28 1.79 2.76 -17.71
CA GLN A 28 2.46 3.78 -18.52
C GLN A 28 2.36 5.20 -17.94
N HIS A 29 1.41 5.47 -17.05
CA HIS A 29 1.11 6.82 -16.58
C HIS A 29 1.44 7.06 -15.10
N LEU A 30 1.40 6.02 -14.26
CA LEU A 30 1.81 6.12 -12.86
C LEU A 30 3.33 6.12 -12.72
N LYS A 31 3.86 6.97 -11.84
CA LYS A 31 5.30 7.11 -11.55
C LYS A 31 5.69 6.59 -10.17
N TYR A 32 4.76 6.68 -9.22
CA TYR A 32 4.92 6.29 -7.82
C TYR A 32 4.22 4.98 -7.54
N PHE A 33 2.94 4.89 -7.97
CA PHE A 33 2.10 3.75 -7.69
C PHE A 33 2.34 2.62 -8.70
N TYR A 34 2.32 1.40 -8.19
CA TYR A 34 2.38 0.17 -8.98
C TYR A 34 1.06 -0.56 -8.87
N PHE A 35 0.60 -1.14 -9.97
CA PHE A 35 -0.50 -2.10 -9.92
C PHE A 35 -0.03 -3.38 -9.23
N MET A 36 -0.71 -3.74 -8.15
CA MET A 36 -0.46 -4.92 -7.34
C MET A 36 -1.61 -5.92 -7.54
N ARG A 37 -1.27 -7.09 -8.10
CA ARG A 37 -2.27 -8.14 -8.35
C ARG A 37 -2.59 -8.87 -7.05
N ALA A 38 -3.87 -9.15 -6.80
CA ALA A 38 -4.31 -9.98 -5.69
C ALA A 38 -3.50 -11.29 -5.57
N ARG A 39 -2.96 -11.56 -4.38
CA ARG A 39 -2.12 -12.75 -4.11
C ARG A 39 -2.90 -14.06 -4.06
N GLY A 40 -4.23 -14.01 -3.90
CA GLY A 40 -5.09 -15.19 -3.81
C GLY A 40 -4.77 -16.03 -2.57
N GLY A 41 -5.60 -15.94 -1.53
CA GLY A 41 -5.40 -16.63 -0.26
C GLY A 41 -6.51 -16.30 0.74
N HIS A 42 -6.42 -16.86 1.95
CA HIS A 42 -7.45 -16.74 3.00
C HIS A 42 -7.75 -15.30 3.46
N ASN A 43 -6.90 -14.33 3.11
CA ASN A 43 -7.02 -12.94 3.55
C ASN A 43 -7.84 -12.04 2.61
N CYS A 44 -8.42 -12.57 1.52
CA CYS A 44 -9.30 -11.82 0.60
C CYS A 44 -8.68 -10.50 0.08
N GLU A 45 -7.37 -10.45 -0.10
CA GLU A 45 -6.68 -9.30 -0.68
C GLU A 45 -7.11 -9.13 -2.14
N GLY A 46 -7.67 -7.97 -2.48
CA GLY A 46 -8.00 -7.60 -3.84
C GLY A 46 -6.86 -6.91 -4.58
N ASP A 47 -7.14 -6.48 -5.80
CA ASP A 47 -6.19 -5.66 -6.54
C ASP A 47 -6.07 -4.27 -5.90
N SER A 48 -4.87 -3.71 -5.96
CA SER A 48 -4.60 -2.37 -5.42
C SER A 48 -3.53 -1.63 -6.22
N PHE A 49 -3.51 -0.30 -6.09
CA PHE A 49 -2.37 0.52 -6.46
C PHE A 49 -1.56 0.84 -5.21
N CYS A 50 -0.28 0.47 -5.18
CA CYS A 50 0.57 0.70 -4.00
C CYS A 50 1.81 1.52 -4.33
N ALA A 51 2.20 2.41 -3.43
CA ALA A 51 3.47 3.15 -3.47
C ALA A 51 4.16 3.05 -2.10
N TYR A 52 5.48 2.87 -2.09
CA TYR A 52 6.28 2.75 -0.86
C TYR A 52 7.14 4.00 -0.68
N PHE A 53 7.21 4.52 0.54
CA PHE A 53 8.03 5.68 0.89
C PHE A 53 8.89 5.39 2.11
N ARG A 54 10.18 5.74 2.03
CA ARG A 54 11.13 5.50 3.12
C ARG A 54 11.01 6.52 4.24
N TYR A 55 11.30 6.07 5.44
CA TYR A 55 11.53 6.92 6.60
C TYR A 55 12.74 6.41 7.40
N GLU A 56 13.34 7.29 8.18
CA GLU A 56 14.58 7.00 8.93
C GLU A 56 14.35 6.90 10.44
N THR A 57 13.53 7.80 10.99
CA THR A 57 13.25 7.86 12.44
C THR A 57 11.75 7.93 12.69
N ARG A 58 11.38 7.83 13.97
CA ARG A 58 10.00 8.02 14.43
C ARG A 58 9.48 9.41 14.06
N GLU A 59 10.28 10.43 14.31
CA GLU A 59 9.94 11.84 14.05
C GLU A 59 9.76 12.06 12.54
N ASP A 60 10.69 11.55 11.74
CA ASP A 60 10.61 11.62 10.28
C ASP A 60 9.36 10.93 9.71
N LEU A 61 8.97 9.77 10.25
CA LEU A 61 7.70 9.11 9.90
C LEU A 61 6.49 9.98 10.25
N VAL A 62 6.45 10.51 11.48
CA VAL A 62 5.34 11.35 11.96
C VAL A 62 5.22 12.61 11.11
N ASP A 63 6.33 13.29 10.84
CA ASP A 63 6.36 14.52 10.05
C ASP A 63 5.89 14.27 8.61
N LYS A 64 6.34 13.17 7.97
CA LYS A 64 5.90 12.79 6.62
C LYS A 64 4.41 12.46 6.56
N LEU A 65 3.88 11.72 7.53
CA LEU A 65 2.45 11.42 7.56
C LEU A 65 1.61 12.69 7.84
N ALA A 66 2.10 13.59 8.69
CA ALA A 66 1.43 14.87 8.95
C ALA A 66 1.34 15.75 7.69
N LEU A 67 2.38 15.77 6.84
CA LEU A 67 2.38 16.51 5.57
C LEU A 67 1.26 16.09 4.61
N ILE A 68 0.78 14.86 4.71
CA ILE A 68 -0.30 14.32 3.88
C ILE A 68 -1.66 14.29 4.60
N GLY A 69 -1.73 14.89 5.80
CA GLY A 69 -2.95 15.00 6.59
C GLY A 69 -3.24 13.81 7.51
N VAL A 70 -2.27 12.92 7.73
CA VAL A 70 -2.43 11.71 8.53
C VAL A 70 -1.77 11.88 9.89
N THR A 71 -2.53 11.65 10.96
CA THR A 71 -2.02 11.69 12.34
C THR A 71 -1.80 10.28 12.85
N ILE A 72 -0.62 10.00 13.41
CA ILE A 72 -0.35 8.73 14.10
C ILE A 72 -0.83 8.86 15.55
N ASN A 73 -1.74 7.98 15.95
CA ASN A 73 -2.26 7.96 17.32
C ASN A 73 -1.35 7.15 18.23
N LYS A 74 -1.22 7.61 19.47
CA LYS A 74 -0.64 6.79 20.53
C LYS A 74 -1.65 5.73 20.96
N LEU A 75 -1.15 4.56 21.32
CA LEU A 75 -1.97 3.54 21.95
C LEU A 75 -2.46 4.07 23.30
N GLU A 76 -3.78 4.18 23.46
CA GLU A 76 -4.39 4.69 24.68
C GLU A 76 -4.29 3.70 25.84
N ASP A 77 -4.25 4.23 27.07
CA ASP A 77 -4.23 3.42 28.28
C ASP A 77 -5.46 2.50 28.34
N GLY A 78 -5.21 1.19 28.51
CA GLY A 78 -6.27 0.17 28.54
C GLY A 78 -6.48 -0.57 27.22
N PHE A 79 -5.89 -0.10 26.11
CA PHE A 79 -5.78 -0.89 24.88
C PHE A 79 -4.53 -1.76 24.88
N ILE A 80 -4.60 -2.86 24.12
CA ILE A 80 -3.58 -3.90 24.07
C ILE A 80 -2.97 -3.90 22.67
N ALA A 81 -1.64 -3.80 22.60
CA ALA A 81 -0.93 -4.02 21.34
C ALA A 81 -1.08 -5.48 20.92
N PHE A 82 -1.65 -5.70 19.73
CA PHE A 82 -1.85 -7.04 19.20
C PHE A 82 -0.50 -7.72 18.89
N ASP A 83 -0.30 -8.90 19.48
CA ASP A 83 0.79 -9.82 19.22
C ASP A 83 0.20 -11.17 18.73
N PRO A 84 0.49 -11.59 17.49
CA PRO A 84 -0.03 -12.85 16.96
C PRO A 84 0.50 -14.12 17.68
N LEU A 85 1.51 -14.00 18.53
CA LEU A 85 2.06 -15.10 19.33
C LEU A 85 1.40 -15.22 20.71
N GLU A 86 0.62 -14.22 21.12
CA GLU A 86 -0.12 -14.23 22.37
C GLU A 86 -1.54 -14.77 22.19
N SER A 87 -2.08 -15.35 23.27
CA SER A 87 -3.48 -15.77 23.32
C SER A 87 -4.28 -14.76 24.12
N TYR A 88 -5.38 -14.28 23.56
CA TYR A 88 -6.23 -13.27 24.16
C TYR A 88 -7.53 -13.87 24.69
N SER A 89 -8.05 -13.29 25.77
CA SER A 89 -9.39 -13.61 26.24
C SER A 89 -10.44 -12.97 25.33
N ILE A 90 -11.69 -13.45 25.40
CA ILE A 90 -12.81 -12.84 24.65
C ILE A 90 -12.99 -11.38 25.07
N ASP A 91 -12.78 -11.05 26.35
CA ASP A 91 -12.93 -9.70 26.91
C ASP A 91 -11.82 -8.73 26.46
N ASP A 92 -10.76 -9.25 25.86
CA ASP A 92 -9.64 -8.45 25.35
C ASP A 92 -9.78 -8.14 23.86
N LEU A 93 -10.62 -8.87 23.12
CA LEU A 93 -10.71 -8.73 21.66
C LEU A 93 -11.03 -7.31 21.21
N ASP A 94 -11.94 -6.61 21.89
CA ASP A 94 -12.33 -5.23 21.58
C ASP A 94 -11.25 -4.20 21.94
N LYS A 95 -10.25 -4.60 22.75
CA LYS A 95 -9.12 -3.76 23.18
C LYS A 95 -7.88 -3.97 22.31
N LEU A 96 -7.88 -4.95 21.42
CA LEU A 96 -6.74 -5.23 20.56
C LEU A 96 -6.60 -4.15 19.50
N LYS A 97 -5.40 -3.57 19.44
CA LYS A 97 -5.01 -2.59 18.45
C LYS A 97 -3.79 -3.07 17.70
N ILE A 98 -3.82 -2.93 16.38
CA ILE A 98 -2.64 -3.20 15.56
C ILE A 98 -1.70 -2.00 15.70
N THR A 99 -0.48 -2.26 16.14
CA THR A 99 0.53 -1.24 16.37
C THR A 99 1.61 -1.27 15.30
N ILE A 100 2.36 -0.17 15.18
CA ILE A 100 3.44 -0.05 14.21
C ILE A 100 4.61 -0.93 14.68
N PRO A 101 5.20 -1.77 13.81
CA PRO A 101 6.39 -2.56 14.15
C PRO A 101 7.52 -1.66 14.69
N HIS A 102 8.10 -2.05 15.84
CA HIS A 102 9.13 -1.31 16.59
C HIS A 102 8.68 0.00 17.26
N PHE A 103 7.45 0.44 17.04
CA PHE A 103 6.80 1.53 17.79
C PHE A 103 5.48 1.03 18.36
N SER A 104 5.57 0.09 19.32
CA SER A 104 4.39 -0.56 19.92
C SER A 104 3.48 0.39 20.71
N ASP A 105 3.94 1.62 20.97
CA ASP A 105 3.14 2.70 21.56
C ASP A 105 2.35 3.51 20.53
N LEU A 106 2.40 3.16 19.25
CA LEU A 106 1.71 3.84 18.15
C LEU A 106 0.79 2.87 17.40
N GLU A 107 -0.46 3.29 17.15
CA GLU A 107 -1.41 2.53 16.32
C GLU A 107 -1.06 2.61 14.82
N GLN A 108 -1.32 1.54 14.07
CA GLN A 108 -1.27 1.57 12.60
C GLN A 108 -2.34 2.54 12.06
N PRO A 109 -2.00 3.44 11.12
CA PRO A 109 -2.96 4.38 10.54
C PRO A 109 -4.14 3.68 9.85
N GLN A 110 -3.87 2.59 9.10
CA GLN A 110 -4.86 1.83 8.35
C GLN A 110 -5.65 2.72 7.36
N TYR A 111 -6.99 2.72 7.43
CA TYR A 111 -7.83 3.50 6.53
C TYR A 111 -7.89 4.97 6.96
N VAL A 112 -7.36 5.84 6.11
CA VAL A 112 -7.22 7.28 6.36
C VAL A 112 -7.60 8.10 5.12
N GLU A 113 -7.65 9.42 5.26
CA GLU A 113 -7.76 10.34 4.14
C GLU A 113 -6.42 11.04 3.88
N VAL A 114 -5.96 10.99 2.64
CA VAL A 114 -4.73 11.61 2.15
C VAL A 114 -5.14 12.67 1.14
N PHE A 115 -4.94 13.95 1.47
CA PHE A 115 -5.45 15.08 0.66
C PHE A 115 -6.94 14.95 0.28
N GLY A 116 -7.77 14.45 1.21
CA GLY A 116 -9.20 14.23 1.00
C GLY A 116 -9.55 13.00 0.15
N GLN A 117 -8.57 12.17 -0.21
CA GLN A 117 -8.76 10.90 -0.91
C GLN A 117 -8.64 9.74 0.06
N LYS A 118 -9.57 8.78 -0.01
CA LYS A 118 -9.49 7.56 0.81
C LYS A 118 -8.28 6.73 0.41
N ALA A 119 -7.50 6.33 1.40
CA ALA A 119 -6.33 5.48 1.22
C ALA A 119 -6.18 4.53 2.41
N HIS A 120 -5.46 3.45 2.21
CA HIS A 120 -4.94 2.63 3.29
C HIS A 120 -3.45 2.89 3.45
N ILE A 121 -3.00 3.21 4.67
CA ILE A 121 -1.59 3.38 5.02
C ILE A 121 -1.16 2.28 5.96
N TRP A 122 -0.05 1.64 5.62
CA TRP A 122 0.56 0.61 6.45
C TRP A 122 2.04 0.88 6.67
N VAL A 123 2.45 1.01 7.94
CA VAL A 123 3.84 1.29 8.31
C VAL A 123 4.59 -0.02 8.56
N MET A 124 5.78 -0.13 7.97
CA MET A 124 6.75 -1.21 8.16
C MET A 124 8.07 -0.62 8.64
N ASN A 125 9.00 -1.42 9.16
CA ASN A 125 10.22 -0.97 9.87
C ASN A 125 10.97 0.26 9.32
N ASN A 126 11.04 0.45 8.00
CA ASN A 126 11.80 1.53 7.36
C ASN A 126 11.07 2.20 6.18
N ARG A 127 9.77 1.89 6.01
CA ARG A 127 8.95 2.43 4.94
C ARG A 127 7.48 2.37 5.31
N PHE A 128 6.67 3.22 4.70
CA PHE A 128 5.22 3.05 4.74
C PHE A 128 4.69 2.84 3.34
N GLU A 129 3.64 2.02 3.25
CA GLU A 129 2.86 1.79 2.05
C GLU A 129 1.66 2.73 2.04
N ILE A 130 1.39 3.35 0.90
CA ILE A 130 0.07 3.94 0.60
C ILE A 130 -0.57 3.04 -0.45
N SER A 131 -1.75 2.53 -0.15
CA SER A 131 -2.54 1.65 -1.01
C SER A 131 -3.90 2.27 -1.34
N ILE A 132 -4.27 2.22 -2.62
CA ILE A 132 -5.56 2.68 -3.14
C ILE A 132 -6.30 1.51 -3.77
N SER A 133 -7.50 1.25 -3.28
CA SER A 133 -8.49 0.36 -3.88
C SER A 133 -9.90 0.73 -3.39
N GLY A 134 -10.91 0.53 -4.23
CA GLY A 134 -12.31 0.77 -3.86
C GLY A 134 -12.64 2.23 -3.50
N ALA A 135 -11.89 3.22 -4.00
CA ALA A 135 -12.04 4.63 -3.63
C ALA A 135 -13.45 5.19 -3.92
N LYS A 136 -14.13 4.65 -4.94
CA LYS A 136 -15.45 5.11 -5.37
C LYS A 136 -16.62 4.44 -4.63
N ASP A 137 -16.56 3.12 -4.47
CA ASP A 137 -17.70 2.28 -4.09
C ASP A 137 -17.38 1.25 -2.99
N GLY A 138 -16.16 1.27 -2.46
CA GLY A 138 -15.68 0.32 -1.46
C GLY A 138 -15.41 -1.08 -2.02
N GLN A 139 -15.44 -1.29 -3.35
CA GLN A 139 -15.07 -2.56 -3.95
C GLN A 139 -13.55 -2.74 -3.91
N THR A 140 -13.05 -3.37 -2.85
CA THR A 140 -11.60 -3.58 -2.65
C THR A 140 -11.04 -4.76 -3.45
N TYR A 141 -11.89 -5.56 -4.11
CA TYR A 141 -11.47 -6.74 -4.87
C TYR A 141 -10.83 -6.43 -6.23
N LYS A 142 -11.20 -5.30 -6.85
CA LYS A 142 -10.74 -4.86 -8.17
C LYS A 142 -10.53 -3.35 -8.14
N VAL A 143 -9.36 -2.89 -8.61
CA VAL A 143 -9.15 -1.46 -8.88
C VAL A 143 -9.87 -1.01 -10.14
N SER A 144 -10.29 0.24 -10.13
CA SER A 144 -11.03 0.91 -11.18
C SER A 144 -10.26 2.10 -11.74
N GLU A 145 -10.77 2.66 -12.82
CA GLU A 145 -10.31 3.94 -13.37
C GLU A 145 -10.43 5.09 -12.34
N SER A 146 -11.37 5.00 -11.40
CA SER A 146 -11.48 5.99 -10.32
C SER A 146 -10.28 5.91 -9.37
N ASP A 147 -9.83 4.71 -9.03
CA ASP A 147 -8.66 4.49 -8.16
C ASP A 147 -7.38 4.99 -8.85
N PHE A 148 -7.27 4.73 -10.16
CA PHE A 148 -6.18 5.25 -10.97
C PHE A 148 -6.16 6.79 -10.99
N ASN A 149 -7.31 7.43 -11.18
CA ASN A 149 -7.42 8.89 -11.13
C ASN A 149 -7.08 9.46 -9.74
N THR A 150 -7.45 8.77 -8.66
CA THR A 150 -7.01 9.09 -7.30
C THR A 150 -5.48 9.03 -7.19
N CYS A 151 -4.85 7.98 -7.71
CA CYS A 151 -3.39 7.85 -7.72
C CYS A 151 -2.74 9.02 -8.48
N LEU A 152 -3.22 9.37 -9.68
CA LEU A 152 -2.71 10.52 -10.45
C LEU A 152 -2.83 11.85 -9.70
N ALA A 153 -3.90 12.04 -8.93
CA ALA A 153 -4.06 13.23 -8.09
C ALA A 153 -3.04 13.25 -6.95
N LEU A 154 -2.86 12.11 -6.26
CA LEU A 154 -1.89 11.97 -5.18
C LEU A 154 -0.44 12.15 -5.66
N GLU A 155 -0.07 11.60 -6.82
CA GLU A 155 1.28 11.75 -7.38
C GLU A 155 1.65 13.22 -7.61
N LYS A 156 0.69 14.08 -8.00
CA LYS A 156 0.92 15.53 -8.14
C LYS A 156 1.21 16.19 -6.79
N GLU A 157 0.56 15.75 -5.72
CA GLU A 157 0.85 16.28 -4.38
C GLU A 157 2.20 15.76 -3.86
N PHE A 158 2.54 14.50 -4.12
CA PHE A 158 3.85 13.93 -3.78
C PHE A 158 5.00 14.63 -4.51
N ASP A 159 4.82 15.01 -5.78
CA ASP A 159 5.79 15.82 -6.53
C ASP A 159 6.03 17.17 -5.84
N LYS A 160 4.98 17.85 -5.36
CA LYS A 160 5.09 19.13 -4.63
C LYS A 160 5.83 18.98 -3.29
N LEU A 161 5.70 17.83 -2.65
CA LEU A 161 6.41 17.51 -1.41
C LEU A 161 7.86 17.08 -1.63
N GLY A 162 8.31 16.92 -2.88
CA GLY A 162 9.66 16.43 -3.17
C GLY A 162 9.84 14.95 -2.83
N TRP A 163 8.76 14.18 -2.81
CA TRP A 163 8.78 12.75 -2.46
C TRP A 163 9.38 11.78 -3.49
N PRO A 164 9.74 12.15 -4.75
CA PRO A 164 10.54 11.25 -5.59
C PRO A 164 11.83 10.78 -4.93
N LEU A 165 12.40 11.59 -4.03
CA LEU A 165 13.67 11.31 -3.34
C LEU A 165 13.56 10.21 -2.28
N ILE A 166 12.36 9.98 -1.74
CA ILE A 166 12.11 8.97 -0.70
C ILE A 166 11.29 7.79 -1.22
N LEU A 167 10.93 7.78 -2.50
CA LEU A 167 10.22 6.68 -3.15
C LEU A 167 11.04 5.40 -3.09
N ASP A 168 10.45 4.35 -2.54
CA ASP A 168 11.13 3.10 -2.33
C ASP A 168 10.86 2.08 -3.44
N LYS A 169 11.83 1.90 -4.33
CA LYS A 169 11.75 0.99 -5.46
C LYS A 169 11.80 -0.51 -5.09
N GLU A 170 12.01 -0.83 -3.82
CA GLU A 170 11.93 -2.22 -3.34
C GLU A 170 10.55 -2.86 -3.54
N ILE A 171 9.48 -2.05 -3.70
CA ILE A 171 8.15 -2.55 -4.07
C ILE A 171 8.19 -3.40 -5.35
N GLU A 172 9.08 -3.08 -6.30
CA GLU A 172 9.22 -3.82 -7.56
C GLU A 172 9.68 -5.27 -7.38
N ASN A 173 10.28 -5.59 -6.24
CA ASN A 173 10.72 -6.94 -5.92
C ASN A 173 9.54 -7.83 -5.44
N GLN A 174 8.43 -7.24 -5.01
CA GLN A 174 7.23 -7.97 -4.59
C GLN A 174 6.71 -8.88 -5.72
N SER A 175 6.43 -10.15 -5.41
CA SER A 175 6.04 -11.18 -6.39
C SER A 175 4.81 -10.82 -7.23
N HIS A 176 3.96 -9.96 -6.70
CA HIS A 176 2.67 -9.56 -7.26
C HIS A 176 2.65 -8.11 -7.76
N CYS A 177 3.80 -7.43 -7.74
CA CYS A 177 3.97 -6.10 -8.33
C CYS A 177 4.16 -6.20 -9.84
N ILE A 178 3.39 -5.42 -10.59
CA ILE A 178 3.52 -5.30 -12.04
C ILE A 178 4.42 -4.09 -12.35
N SER A 179 5.72 -4.35 -12.49
CA SER A 179 6.75 -3.33 -12.72
C SER A 179 7.44 -3.49 -14.07
N ARG A 180 8.07 -2.43 -14.59
CA ARG A 180 8.85 -2.47 -15.85
C ARG A 180 9.96 -3.54 -15.82
N LYS A 181 10.52 -3.81 -14.63
CA LYS A 181 11.51 -4.86 -14.41
C LYS A 181 10.96 -6.26 -14.67
N LYS A 182 9.73 -6.55 -14.23
CA LYS A 182 9.10 -7.87 -14.35
C LYS A 182 8.25 -8.03 -15.61
N TYR A 183 7.60 -6.97 -16.08
CA TYR A 183 6.66 -6.99 -17.20
C TYR A 183 6.95 -5.87 -18.20
N PRO A 184 8.16 -5.83 -18.82
CA PRO A 184 8.54 -4.75 -19.74
C PRO A 184 7.56 -4.55 -20.91
N GLU A 185 6.84 -5.60 -21.32
CA GLU A 185 5.82 -5.59 -22.36
C GLU A 185 4.59 -4.70 -22.06
N LEU A 186 4.36 -4.35 -20.79
CA LEU A 186 3.25 -3.52 -20.33
C LEU A 186 3.62 -2.03 -20.17
N PHE A 187 4.86 -1.65 -20.46
CA PHE A 187 5.42 -0.31 -20.24
C PHE A 187 6.03 0.31 -21.50
#